data_AF-A0A8J8A0Q0-F1
#
_entry.id   AF-A0A8J8A0Q0-F1
#
_cell.length_a   1.000
_cell.length_b   1.000
_cell.length_c   1.000
_cell.angle_alpha   90.00
_cell.angle_beta   90.00
_cell.angle_gamma   90.00
#
_symmetry.space_group_name_H-M   'P 1'
#
loop_
_entity.id
_entity.type
_entity.pdbx_description
1 polymer ?
#
loop_
_entity_poly.entity_id
_entity_poly.type
_entity_poly.pdbx_seq_one_letter_code
_entity_poly.pdbx_strand_id
1 'polypeptide(L)'
;MSYIVYAVVGLTIQSILAVFVAGDASDRGLSGRFWGAITFISGIPGIVIYLLLRPDRSPDIIYVCQECRTKNPEENNFCSECGTELKAEQSKDEEQSDDVTEKKESMSITEAVKSGFGMW
;
A
#
# COMPACT_ATOMS: atom_id res chain seq x y z
N MET A 1 15.44 -12.90 33.46
CA MET A 1 15.44 -13.95 32.41
C MET A 1 14.33 -13.74 31.39
N SER A 2 13.06 -13.57 31.78
CA SER A 2 11.94 -13.38 30.83
C SER A 2 12.10 -12.16 29.91
N TYR A 3 12.58 -11.03 30.42
CA TYR A 3 12.83 -9.83 29.60
C TYR A 3 13.83 -10.07 28.45
N ILE A 4 14.91 -10.81 28.73
CA ILE A 4 15.94 -11.12 27.73
C ILE A 4 15.33 -11.98 26.62
N VAL A 5 14.49 -12.96 26.97
CA VAL A 5 13.77 -13.79 25.99
C VAL A 5 12.87 -12.93 25.10
N TYR A 6 12.08 -12.03 25.69
CA TYR A 6 11.21 -11.14 24.91
C TYR A 6 12.01 -10.19 24.00
N ALA A 7 13.14 -9.66 24.48
CA ALA A 7 14.01 -8.79 23.67
C ALA A 7 14.58 -9.54 22.47
N VAL A 8 15.06 -10.79 22.67
CA VAL A 8 15.59 -11.62 21.57
C VAL A 8 14.49 -11.96 20.56
N VAL A 9 13.31 -12.38 21.04
CA VAL A 9 12.18 -12.71 20.16
C VAL A 9 11.68 -11.48 19.39
N GLY A 10 11.63 -10.31 20.04
CA GLY A 10 11.25 -9.06 19.38
C GLY A 10 12.24 -8.66 18.28
N LEU A 11 13.55 -8.77 18.54
CA LEU A 11 14.59 -8.43 17.57
C LEU A 11 14.63 -9.39 16.37
N THR A 12 14.36 -10.68 16.59
CA THR A 12 14.28 -11.63 15.47
C THR A 12 13.06 -11.35 14.60
N ILE A 13 11.89 -11.11 15.20
CA ILE A 13 10.68 -10.73 14.47
C ILE A 13 10.91 -9.43 13.68
N GLN A 14 11.49 -8.41 14.31
CA GLN A 14 11.77 -7.13 13.65
C GLN A 14 12.75 -7.27 12.48
N SER A 15 13.75 -8.15 12.60
CA SER A 15 14.69 -8.45 11.50
C SER A 15 13.97 -9.13 10.33
N ILE A 16 13.08 -10.09 10.59
CA ILE A 16 12.28 -10.75 9.56
C ILE A 16 11.40 -9.74 8.83
N LEU A 17 10.71 -8.86 9.57
CA LEU A 17 9.88 -7.80 8.99
C LEU A 17 10.70 -6.83 8.13
N ALA A 18 11.90 -6.46 8.56
CA ALA A 18 12.78 -5.60 7.77
C ALA A 18 13.21 -6.24 6.44
N VAL A 19 13.51 -7.55 6.44
CA VAL A 19 13.80 -8.30 5.21
C VAL A 19 12.58 -8.37 4.29
N PHE A 20 11.39 -8.57 4.86
CA PHE A 20 10.15 -8.57 4.09
C PHE A 20 9.89 -7.21 3.41
N VAL A 21 10.04 -6.11 4.15
CA VAL A 21 9.92 -4.75 3.59
C VAL A 21 10.96 -4.50 2.51
N ALA A 22 12.20 -4.97 2.70
CA ALA A 22 13.22 -4.85 1.68
C ALA A 22 12.84 -5.54 0.36
N GLY A 23 12.20 -6.71 0.43
CA GLY A 23 11.65 -7.43 -0.73
C GLY A 23 10.49 -6.67 -1.39
N ASP A 24 9.47 -6.26 -0.60
CA ASP A 24 8.32 -5.53 -1.15
C ASP A 24 8.74 -4.19 -1.78
N ALA A 25 9.76 -3.53 -1.23
CA ALA A 25 10.32 -2.31 -1.81
C ALA A 25 11.07 -2.57 -3.12
N SER A 26 11.88 -3.64 -3.20
CA SER A 26 12.57 -3.99 -4.46
C SER A 26 11.60 -4.37 -5.56
N ASP A 27 10.49 -5.03 -5.21
CA ASP A 27 9.43 -5.40 -6.17
C ASP A 27 8.69 -4.17 -6.72
N ARG A 28 8.81 -3.01 -6.05
CA ARG A 28 8.17 -1.73 -6.43
C ARG A 28 9.16 -0.75 -7.06
N GLY A 29 10.34 -1.22 -7.47
CA GLY A 29 11.37 -0.37 -8.08
C GLY A 29 12.08 0.58 -7.10
N LEU A 30 11.85 0.43 -5.79
CA LEU A 30 12.57 1.15 -4.74
C LEU A 30 13.82 0.39 -4.29
N SER A 31 14.77 1.09 -3.68
CA SER A 31 15.96 0.47 -3.11
C SER A 31 15.64 -0.34 -1.85
N GLY A 32 15.41 -1.65 -2.02
CA GLY A 32 15.01 -2.55 -0.93
C GLY A 32 15.87 -2.48 0.33
N ARG A 33 17.19 -2.40 0.18
CA ARG A 33 18.14 -2.30 1.31
C ARG A 33 17.99 -1.01 2.11
N PHE A 34 17.62 0.09 1.46
CA PHE A 34 17.44 1.38 2.12
C PHE A 34 16.17 1.34 2.98
N TRP A 35 15.06 0.88 2.42
CA TRP A 35 13.80 0.74 3.14
C TRP A 35 13.86 -0.32 4.25
N GLY A 36 14.56 -1.43 4.03
CA GLY A 36 14.85 -2.42 5.08
C GLY A 36 15.67 -1.85 6.24
N ALA A 37 16.69 -1.04 5.96
CA ALA A 37 17.50 -0.41 7.01
C ALA A 37 16.70 0.61 7.83
N ILE A 38 15.89 1.44 7.17
CA ILE A 38 15.02 2.42 7.83
C ILE A 38 14.02 1.72 8.77
N THR A 39 13.38 0.65 8.31
CA THR A 39 12.42 -0.10 9.12
C THR A 39 13.07 -0.84 10.28
N PHE A 40 14.28 -1.37 10.11
CA PHE A 40 15.02 -2.01 11.19
C PHE A 40 15.44 -1.03 12.30
N ILE A 41 15.93 0.15 11.92
CA ILE A 41 16.40 1.18 12.88
C ILE A 41 15.22 1.84 13.59
N SER A 42 14.18 2.21 12.83
CA SER A 42 13.02 2.90 13.39
C SER A 42 12.04 1.96 14.10
N GLY A 43 12.07 0.66 13.80
CA GLY A 43 11.13 -0.33 14.31
C GLY A 43 9.75 -0.22 13.65
N ILE A 44 8.70 -0.46 14.43
CA ILE A 44 7.29 -0.39 13.98
C ILE A 44 6.95 0.95 13.27
N PRO A 45 7.34 2.14 13.76
CA PRO A 45 7.09 3.40 13.06
C PRO A 45 7.66 3.45 11.63
N GLY A 46 8.82 2.82 11.39
CA GLY A 46 9.41 2.75 10.05
C GLY A 46 8.54 1.95 9.10
N ILE A 47 7.89 0.88 9.58
CA ILE A 47 6.94 0.08 8.79
C ILE A 47 5.72 0.93 8.45
N VAL A 48 5.18 1.70 9.40
CA VAL A 48 4.05 2.60 9.13
C VAL A 48 4.43 3.63 8.06
N ILE A 49 5.60 4.26 8.19
CA ILE A 49 6.10 5.22 7.20
C ILE A 49 6.24 4.58 5.82
N TYR A 50 6.82 3.38 5.74
CA TYR A 50 6.92 2.63 4.48
C TYR A 50 5.55 2.34 3.87
N LEU A 51 4.58 1.91 4.69
CA LEU A 51 3.23 1.61 4.22
C LEU A 51 2.47 2.86 3.77
N LEU A 52 2.71 4.02 4.39
CA LEU A 52 2.15 5.31 3.96
C LEU A 52 2.76 5.80 2.65
N LEU A 53 4.06 5.57 2.44
CA LEU A 53 4.76 5.94 1.21
C LEU A 53 4.78 4.81 0.18
N ARG A 54 3.95 3.78 0.36
CA ARG A 54 3.96 2.57 -0.46
C ARG A 54 3.56 2.91 -1.89
N PRO A 55 4.48 2.78 -2.87
CA PRO A 55 4.11 3.01 -4.26
C PRO A 55 3.15 1.92 -4.73
N ASP A 56 2.11 2.29 -5.47
CA ASP A 56 1.28 1.31 -6.15
C ASP A 56 2.11 0.57 -7.21
N ARG A 57 1.82 -0.72 -7.39
CA ARG A 57 2.42 -1.47 -8.49
C ARG A 57 1.76 -0.95 -9.76
N SER A 58 2.39 -0.03 -10.48
CA SER A 58 1.95 0.30 -11.84
C SER A 58 2.21 -0.94 -12.69
N PRO A 59 1.18 -1.67 -13.14
CA PRO A 59 1.41 -2.66 -14.18
C PRO A 59 1.88 -1.88 -15.40
N ASP A 60 3.06 -2.20 -15.96
CA ASP A 60 3.46 -1.65 -17.25
C ASP A 60 2.49 -2.18 -18.32
N ILE A 61 1.35 -1.52 -18.51
CA ILE A 61 0.39 -1.88 -19.55
C ILE A 61 0.97 -1.40 -20.88
N ILE A 62 1.35 -2.35 -21.73
CA ILE A 62 1.82 -2.07 -23.09
C ILE A 62 0.64 -2.21 -24.05
N TYR A 63 0.24 -1.12 -24.69
CA TYR A 63 -0.78 -1.14 -25.74
C TYR A 63 -0.16 -1.43 -27.10
N VAL A 64 -0.77 -2.34 -27.86
CA VAL A 64 -0.37 -2.63 -29.24
C VAL A 64 -1.33 -1.92 -30.18
N CYS A 65 -0.79 -1.05 -31.04
CA CYS A 65 -1.57 -0.36 -32.06
C CYS A 65 -2.19 -1.38 -33.03
N GLN A 66 -3.50 -1.25 -33.31
CA GLN A 66 -4.20 -2.14 -34.24
C GLN A 66 -3.83 -1.88 -35.70
N GLU A 67 -3.38 -0.67 -36.03
CA GLU A 67 -3.06 -0.27 -37.41
C GLU A 67 -1.62 -0.66 -37.81
N CYS A 68 -0.63 -0.28 -37.00
CA CYS A 68 0.78 -0.48 -37.33
C CYS A 68 1.50 -1.54 -36.48
N ARG A 69 0.82 -2.11 -35.46
CA ARG A 69 1.39 -3.04 -34.47
C ARG A 69 2.57 -2.51 -33.64
N THR A 70 2.79 -1.20 -33.64
CA THR A 70 3.74 -0.57 -32.72
C THR A 70 3.29 -0.74 -31.28
N LYS A 71 4.23 -1.08 -30.40
CA LYS A 71 4.04 -1.14 -28.96
C LYS A 71 4.18 0.26 -28.39
N ASN A 72 3.16 0.73 -27.69
CA ASN A 72 3.14 2.03 -27.04
C ASN A 72 2.89 1.84 -25.54
N PRO A 73 3.52 2.66 -24.69
CA PRO A 73 3.25 2.65 -23.26
C PRO A 73 1.83 3.18 -22.97
N GLU A 74 1.28 2.88 -21.79
CA GLU A 74 -0.08 3.30 -21.39
C GLU A 74 -0.29 4.81 -21.30
N GLU A 75 0.79 5.58 -21.13
CA GLU A 75 0.76 7.04 -21.11
C GLU A 75 0.41 7.67 -22.47
N ASN A 76 0.52 6.91 -23.56
CA ASN A 76 0.28 7.40 -24.91
C ASN A 76 -1.19 7.26 -25.32
N ASN A 77 -1.87 8.39 -25.49
CA ASN A 77 -3.21 8.44 -26.11
C ASN A 77 -3.19 8.17 -27.63
N PHE A 78 -2.03 8.32 -28.26
CA PHE A 78 -1.84 8.14 -29.70
C PHE A 78 -0.62 7.27 -29.98
N CYS A 79 -0.69 6.51 -31.07
CA CYS A 79 0.43 5.71 -31.52
C CYS A 79 1.60 6.60 -31.96
N SER A 80 2.80 6.31 -31.45
CA SER A 80 4.04 7.05 -31.76
C SER A 80 4.44 7.02 -33.24
N GLU A 81 4.12 5.93 -33.94
CA GLU A 81 4.49 5.73 -35.35
C GLU A 81 3.42 6.21 -36.34
N CYS A 82 2.15 5.78 -36.19
CA CYS A 82 1.11 6.06 -37.17
C CYS A 82 0.12 7.16 -36.76
N GLY A 83 0.18 7.65 -35.52
CA GLY A 83 -0.74 8.69 -35.02
C GLY A 83 -2.17 8.24 -34.75
N THR A 84 -2.50 6.95 -34.92
CA THR A 84 -3.84 6.43 -34.60
C THR A 84 -4.10 6.51 -33.11
N GLU A 85 -5.31 6.92 -32.74
CA GLU A 85 -5.80 6.91 -31.36
C GLU A 85 -5.73 5.49 -30.77
N LEU A 86 -5.05 5.38 -29.64
CA LEU A 86 -5.08 4.19 -28.81
C LEU A 86 -6.25 4.42 -27.85
N LYS A 87 -7.27 3.57 -27.88
CA LYS A 87 -8.51 3.73 -27.10
C LYS A 87 -8.18 3.68 -25.59
N ALA A 88 -7.81 4.83 -25.04
CA ALA A 88 -7.51 5.05 -23.65
C ALA A 88 -8.75 5.70 -23.02
N GLU A 89 -9.68 4.88 -22.54
CA GLU A 89 -10.61 5.33 -21.51
C GLU A 89 -9.79 5.49 -20.21
N GLN A 90 -8.95 6.54 -20.17
CA GLN A 90 -8.34 7.03 -18.95
C GLN A 90 -9.34 7.95 -18.25
N SER A 91 -10.44 7.38 -17.74
CA SER A 91 -11.17 8.02 -16.64
C SER A 91 -10.41 7.71 -15.36
N LYS A 92 -9.44 8.58 -15.04
CA LYS A 92 -9.32 9.22 -13.73
C LYS A 92 -10.10 8.53 -12.59
N ASP A 93 -9.52 7.51 -11.95
CA ASP A 93 -9.96 7.03 -10.63
C ASP A 93 -9.13 7.71 -9.53
N GLU A 94 -9.27 9.03 -9.46
CA GLU A 94 -9.24 9.77 -8.21
C GLU A 94 -10.37 10.79 -8.31
N GLU A 95 -11.59 10.39 -7.91
CA GLU A 95 -12.48 11.15 -7.00
C GLU A 95 -13.79 10.37 -6.69
N GLN A 96 -13.88 9.79 -5.49
CA GLN A 96 -15.15 9.82 -4.72
C GLN A 96 -14.82 9.96 -3.23
N SER A 97 -14.44 11.18 -2.86
CA SER A 97 -14.99 11.80 -1.64
C SER A 97 -16.40 12.29 -1.97
N ASP A 98 -17.23 12.43 -0.94
CA ASP A 98 -18.59 13.01 -0.95
C ASP A 98 -19.67 11.98 -1.31
N ASP A 99 -20.81 11.88 -0.66
CA ASP A 99 -21.39 12.52 0.52
C ASP A 99 -22.72 11.77 0.65
N VAL A 100 -22.87 10.94 1.68
CA VAL A 100 -24.16 10.82 2.35
C VAL A 100 -23.88 11.11 3.81
N THR A 101 -23.82 12.41 4.07
CA THR A 101 -24.06 13.04 5.36
C THR A 101 -25.24 12.36 6.07
N GLU A 102 -24.93 11.85 7.25
CA GLU A 102 -25.73 11.92 8.47
C GLU A 102 -27.13 11.27 8.49
N LYS A 103 -27.24 10.14 9.20
CA LYS A 103 -28.23 10.05 10.29
C LYS A 103 -27.89 9.01 11.37
N LYS A 104 -27.36 9.53 12.48
CA LYS A 104 -27.78 9.32 13.88
C LYS A 104 -28.27 7.92 14.29
N GLU A 105 -27.46 7.27 15.13
CA GLU A 105 -27.80 6.74 16.46
C GLU A 105 -26.54 6.01 16.94
N SER A 106 -25.65 6.58 17.76
CA SER A 106 -25.89 6.97 19.15
C SER A 106 -26.96 6.14 19.84
N MET A 107 -26.84 4.82 19.80
CA MET A 107 -27.27 3.97 20.90
C MET A 107 -26.50 2.64 20.90
N SER A 108 -26.12 2.20 22.10
CA SER A 108 -25.49 0.89 22.41
C SER A 108 -23.95 0.79 22.47
N ILE A 109 -23.24 1.88 22.79
CA ILE A 109 -21.93 1.74 23.48
C ILE A 109 -22.14 1.62 25.02
N THR A 110 -23.31 1.98 25.54
CA THR A 110 -23.64 1.92 26.96
C THR A 110 -24.14 0.57 27.47
N GLU A 111 -24.51 -0.38 26.60
CA GLU A 111 -24.94 -1.73 27.03
C GLU A 111 -23.80 -2.75 27.07
N ALA A 112 -22.75 -2.62 26.25
CA ALA A 112 -21.59 -3.52 26.28
C ALA A 112 -20.62 -3.24 27.46
N VAL A 113 -20.55 -2.00 27.95
CA VAL A 113 -19.73 -1.65 29.13
C VAL A 113 -20.35 -2.17 30.43
N LYS A 114 -21.67 -2.38 30.48
CA LYS A 114 -22.37 -2.82 31.70
C LYS A 114 -22.34 -4.34 31.93
N SER A 115 -21.98 -5.14 30.92
CA SER A 115 -21.85 -6.60 31.05
C SER A 115 -20.41 -7.10 31.24
N GLY A 116 -19.40 -6.26 31.02
CA GLY A 116 -17.99 -6.61 31.23
C GLY A 116 -17.38 -6.16 32.58
N PHE A 117 -18.03 -5.25 33.29
CA PHE A 117 -17.53 -4.69 34.55
C PHE A 117 -18.45 -5.08 35.72
N GLY A 118 -18.58 -6.40 35.94
CA GLY A 118 -19.47 -6.95 36.96
C GLY A 118 -19.49 -8.48 37.04
N MET A 119 -18.33 -9.14 37.10
CA MET A 119 -18.20 -10.48 37.69
C MET A 119 -16.73 -10.87 37.90
N TRP A 120 -16.31 -10.86 39.18
CA TRP A 120 -15.07 -11.40 39.75
C TRP A 120 -13.77 -10.64 39.52
#